data_AF-A0A531MJ84-F1
#
_entry.id   AF-A0A531MJ84-F1
#
_cell.length_a   1.000
_cell.length_b   1.000
_cell.length_c   1.000
_cell.angle_alpha   90.00
_cell.angle_beta   90.00
_cell.angle_gamma   90.00
#
_symmetry.space_group_name_H-M   'P 1'
#
loop_
_entity.id
_entity.type
_entity.pdbx_description
1 polymer ?
#
loop_
_entity_poly.entity_id
_entity_poly.type
_entity_poly.pdbx_seq_one_letter_code
_entity_poly.pdbx_strand_id
1 'polypeptide(L)'
;DGHETFEEMVGPGGSPLRRVRLLATNRANRTRTKVKAWLRTRFPFVLPARGPLSDLDGGIDIPVHIFNRDPLILYVPVGGRRPLYALAALSRRLASRRATFLLMPNWTLERPAVIDQIGRDLAWFAWACPNHELIFLCNTEEERRLIASVGGNAIFSNHNLMISEDIFRPLPDVSVEYDAVYNGRISHTKRHYLAFEIERLVHVTSSIGELPPAGDRAFIRRLQAQSPLHRIANPLVDDLAGRLSPDEVNHVYNQAAVGLCLSAVEGAMYSSMEYLLAGLPIVSTPSIGGRDVYFHPDYC
;
A
#
# COMPACT_ATOMS: atom_id res chain seq x y z
N ASP A 1 15.78 1.98 -10.58
CA ASP A 1 14.64 2.06 -9.64
C ASP A 1 13.97 0.72 -9.34
N GLY A 2 14.29 -0.38 -10.06
CA GLY A 2 13.71 -1.71 -9.76
C GLY A 2 12.22 -1.85 -10.10
N HIS A 3 11.60 -0.85 -10.72
CA HIS A 3 10.20 -0.86 -11.12
C HIS A 3 10.02 -1.59 -12.46
N GLU A 4 8.98 -2.42 -12.55
CA GLU A 4 8.60 -3.07 -13.80
C GLU A 4 8.11 -2.02 -14.81
N THR A 5 8.62 -2.09 -16.04
CA THR A 5 8.03 -1.38 -17.16
C THR A 5 6.63 -1.94 -17.43
N PHE A 6 5.79 -1.15 -18.11
CA PHE A 6 4.48 -1.65 -18.54
C PHE A 6 4.60 -2.93 -19.37
N GLU A 7 5.65 -3.02 -20.20
CA GLU A 7 5.89 -4.18 -21.06
C GLU A 7 6.35 -5.40 -20.26
N GLU A 8 7.17 -5.21 -19.23
CA GLU A 8 7.54 -6.28 -18.29
C GLU A 8 6.32 -6.81 -17.51
N MET A 9 5.39 -5.92 -17.15
CA MET A 9 4.15 -6.29 -16.46
C MET A 9 3.16 -7.04 -17.34
N VAL A 10 2.91 -6.60 -18.59
CA VAL A 10 1.86 -7.21 -19.44
C VAL A 10 2.39 -8.17 -20.49
N GLY A 11 3.72 -8.26 -20.65
CA GLY A 11 4.40 -9.10 -21.63
C GLY A 11 4.25 -8.59 -23.07
N PRO A 12 4.78 -9.34 -24.07
CA PRO A 12 4.58 -9.02 -25.47
C PRO A 12 3.09 -9.16 -25.81
N GLY A 13 2.38 -8.04 -25.78
CA GLY A 13 0.94 -8.01 -25.92
C GLY A 13 0.46 -8.41 -27.32
N GLY A 14 0.27 -9.69 -27.59
CA GLY A 14 -0.38 -10.23 -28.79
C GLY A 14 -0.02 -9.51 -30.10
N SER A 15 -1.03 -9.22 -30.93
CA SER A 15 -0.83 -8.53 -32.21
C SER A 15 -0.33 -7.07 -32.03
N PRO A 16 0.44 -6.52 -32.99
CA PRO A 16 0.95 -5.16 -32.92
C PRO A 16 -0.13 -4.09 -32.67
N LEU A 17 -1.31 -4.25 -33.29
CA LEU A 17 -2.45 -3.36 -33.10
C LEU A 17 -2.99 -3.39 -31.65
N ARG A 18 -3.06 -4.58 -31.03
CA ARG A 18 -3.49 -4.73 -29.63
C ARG A 18 -2.49 -4.06 -28.69
N ARG A 19 -1.19 -4.22 -28.95
CA ARG A 19 -0.11 -3.56 -28.19
C ARG A 19 -0.22 -2.03 -28.25
N VAL A 20 -0.39 -1.46 -29.44
CA VAL A 20 -0.55 0.00 -29.61
C VAL A 20 -1.76 0.52 -28.83
N ARG A 21 -2.90 -0.17 -28.92
CA ARG A 21 -4.12 0.20 -28.19
C ARG A 21 -3.95 0.15 -26.67
N LEU A 22 -3.27 -0.89 -26.15
CA LEU A 22 -2.96 -1.02 -24.73
C LEU A 22 -2.07 0.14 -24.23
N LEU A 23 -1.01 0.49 -24.98
CA LEU A 23 -0.10 1.58 -24.63
C LEU A 23 -0.82 2.93 -24.62
N ALA A 24 -1.64 3.22 -25.63
CA ALA A 24 -2.44 4.44 -25.70
C ALA A 24 -3.41 4.55 -24.50
N THR A 25 -4.10 3.46 -24.16
CA THR A 25 -5.05 3.42 -23.04
C THR A 25 -4.34 3.59 -21.70
N ASN A 26 -3.17 2.97 -21.51
CA ASN A 26 -2.35 3.13 -20.31
C ASN A 26 -1.84 4.58 -20.15
N ARG A 27 -1.38 5.21 -21.24
CA ARG A 27 -0.97 6.63 -21.22
C ARG A 27 -2.12 7.55 -20.82
N ALA A 28 -3.31 7.34 -21.40
CA ALA A 28 -4.51 8.10 -21.03
C ALA A 28 -4.88 7.89 -19.55
N ASN A 29 -4.84 6.64 -19.05
CA ASN A 29 -5.10 6.33 -17.64
C ASN A 29 -4.11 7.07 -16.71
N ARG A 30 -2.80 6.99 -17.00
CA ARG A 30 -1.76 7.68 -16.23
C ARG A 30 -1.97 9.19 -16.19
N THR A 31 -2.26 9.82 -17.32
CA THR A 31 -2.52 11.27 -17.36
C THR A 31 -3.74 11.63 -16.53
N ARG A 32 -4.86 10.92 -16.71
CA ARG A 32 -6.09 11.13 -15.94
C ARG A 32 -5.86 10.99 -14.44
N THR A 33 -5.17 9.93 -14.02
CA THR A 33 -4.87 9.67 -12.60
C THR A 33 -3.96 10.74 -12.01
N LYS A 34 -2.94 11.20 -12.75
CA LYS A 34 -2.06 12.31 -12.31
C LYS A 34 -2.83 13.62 -12.10
N VAL A 35 -3.70 14.00 -13.04
CA VAL A 35 -4.50 15.23 -12.92
C VAL A 35 -5.44 15.16 -11.71
N LYS A 36 -6.16 14.04 -11.54
CA LYS A 36 -7.04 13.82 -10.38
C LYS A 36 -6.26 13.88 -9.06
N ALA A 37 -5.11 13.21 -8.98
CA ALA A 37 -4.28 13.20 -7.78
C ALA A 37 -3.73 14.60 -7.46
N TRP A 38 -3.33 15.37 -8.47
CA TRP A 38 -2.82 16.73 -8.29
C TRP A 38 -3.88 17.66 -7.68
N LEU A 39 -5.11 17.64 -8.22
CA LEU A 39 -6.22 18.44 -7.69
C LEU A 39 -6.52 18.08 -6.23
N ARG A 40 -6.73 16.78 -5.95
CA ARG A 40 -7.07 16.27 -4.61
C ARG A 40 -6.03 16.60 -3.55
N THR A 41 -4.74 16.56 -3.90
CA THR A 41 -3.66 16.73 -2.92
C THR A 41 -3.34 18.20 -2.62
N ARG A 42 -3.74 19.15 -3.47
CA ARG A 42 -3.48 20.58 -3.24
C ARG A 42 -4.63 21.34 -2.63
N PHE A 43 -5.85 21.05 -3.08
CA PHE A 43 -7.02 21.84 -2.71
C PHE A 43 -7.26 22.00 -1.20
N PRO A 44 -7.14 20.94 -0.36
CA PRO A 44 -7.41 21.04 1.08
C PRO A 44 -6.57 22.07 1.83
N PHE A 45 -5.34 22.30 1.36
CA PHE A 45 -4.39 23.21 2.00
C PHE A 45 -4.51 24.67 1.54
N VAL A 46 -5.12 24.92 0.37
CA VAL A 46 -5.25 26.27 -0.21
C VAL A 46 -6.58 26.91 0.19
N LEU A 47 -7.62 26.11 0.37
CA LEU A 47 -8.93 26.60 0.78
C LEU A 47 -8.91 27.22 2.19
N PRO A 48 -9.69 28.28 2.43
CA PRO A 48 -9.76 28.93 3.73
C PRO A 48 -10.40 28.01 4.78
N ALA A 49 -9.90 28.02 6.01
CA ALA A 49 -10.39 27.14 7.08
C ALA A 49 -11.88 27.33 7.42
N ARG A 50 -12.45 28.50 7.13
CA ARG A 50 -13.83 28.90 7.44
C ARG A 50 -14.47 29.65 6.28
N GLY A 51 -15.81 29.70 6.28
CA GLY A 51 -16.59 30.47 5.30
C GLY A 51 -17.08 29.63 4.12
N PRO A 52 -17.80 30.23 3.15
CA PRO A 52 -18.54 29.50 2.12
C PRO A 52 -17.67 28.66 1.17
N LEU A 53 -16.36 28.90 1.14
CA LEU A 53 -15.42 28.17 0.30
C LEU A 53 -14.71 27.03 1.06
N SER A 54 -14.98 26.84 2.35
CA SER A 54 -14.23 25.86 3.16
C SER A 54 -14.42 24.43 2.66
N ASP A 55 -15.60 24.10 2.14
CA ASP A 55 -15.97 22.71 1.83
C ASP A 55 -15.87 22.35 0.34
N LEU A 56 -15.10 23.11 -0.43
CA LEU A 56 -14.92 22.90 -1.88
C LEU A 56 -13.83 21.88 -2.23
N ASP A 57 -13.30 21.13 -1.26
CA ASP A 57 -12.20 20.15 -1.41
C ASP A 57 -12.49 18.95 -2.32
N GLY A 58 -13.70 18.87 -2.87
CA GLY A 58 -14.02 18.00 -3.99
C GLY A 58 -14.29 16.54 -3.61
N GLY A 59 -14.63 16.29 -2.34
CA GLY A 59 -14.92 14.96 -1.81
C GLY A 59 -13.63 14.14 -1.64
N ILE A 60 -13.22 13.92 -0.40
CA ILE A 60 -12.05 13.11 -0.07
C ILE A 60 -12.50 11.95 0.80
N ASP A 61 -12.37 10.74 0.24
CA ASP A 61 -12.50 9.52 1.03
C ASP A 61 -11.21 9.30 1.82
N ILE A 62 -11.37 9.13 3.13
CA ILE A 62 -10.28 8.85 4.06
C ILE A 62 -10.71 7.67 4.96
N PRO A 63 -9.92 6.60 5.04
CA PRO A 63 -10.13 5.59 6.07
C PRO A 63 -9.77 6.21 7.42
N VAL A 64 -10.65 6.06 8.42
CA VAL A 64 -10.38 6.52 9.78
C VAL A 64 -10.96 5.51 10.75
N HIS A 65 -10.17 5.14 11.75
CA HIS A 65 -10.65 4.36 12.89
C HIS A 65 -10.73 5.27 14.11
N ILE A 66 -11.86 5.22 14.82
CA ILE A 66 -12.01 5.94 16.08
C ILE A 66 -11.42 5.05 17.18
N PHE A 67 -10.26 5.42 17.69
CA PHE A 67 -9.62 4.72 18.79
C PHE A 67 -10.25 5.09 20.13
N ASN A 68 -10.54 6.39 20.32
CA ASN A 68 -11.28 6.88 21.48
C ASN A 68 -12.18 8.04 21.08
N ARG A 69 -13.33 8.16 21.74
CA ARG A 69 -14.31 9.24 21.50
C ARG A 69 -14.11 10.44 22.39
N ASP A 70 -13.59 10.27 23.60
CA ASP A 70 -13.27 11.37 24.51
C ASP A 70 -12.10 11.03 25.47
N PRO A 71 -10.90 11.62 25.29
CA PRO A 71 -10.52 12.54 24.21
C PRO A 71 -10.66 11.90 22.82
N LEU A 72 -10.90 12.71 21.79
CA LEU A 72 -11.03 12.22 20.42
C LEU A 72 -9.65 11.78 19.89
N ILE A 73 -9.48 10.47 19.69
CA ILE A 73 -8.28 9.87 19.13
C ILE A 73 -8.65 9.11 17.87
N LEU A 74 -8.03 9.47 16.76
CA LEU A 74 -8.30 8.92 15.43
C LEU A 74 -7.04 8.25 14.90
N TYR A 75 -7.16 7.00 14.45
CA TYR A 75 -6.11 6.28 13.75
C TYR A 75 -6.32 6.39 12.24
N VAL A 76 -5.34 6.95 11.55
CA VAL A 76 -5.47 7.41 10.17
C VAL A 76 -4.30 6.91 9.33
N PRO A 77 -4.52 6.05 8.31
CA PRO A 77 -3.49 5.71 7.35
C PRO A 77 -3.10 6.93 6.50
N VAL A 78 -1.80 7.14 6.32
CA VAL A 78 -1.22 8.23 5.52
C VAL A 78 -0.21 7.67 4.51
N GLY A 79 -0.05 8.35 3.36
CA GLY A 79 0.98 7.98 2.39
C GLY A 79 0.86 8.68 1.06
N GLY A 80 1.60 8.17 0.07
CA GLY A 80 1.72 8.81 -1.25
C GLY A 80 2.67 9.99 -1.27
N ARG A 81 2.49 10.93 -2.21
CA ARG A 81 3.40 12.07 -2.43
C ARG A 81 3.17 13.24 -1.48
N ARG A 82 1.98 13.35 -0.89
CA ARG A 82 1.62 14.40 0.07
C ARG A 82 0.76 13.79 1.18
N PRO A 83 1.37 13.11 2.17
CA PRO A 83 0.66 12.20 3.06
C PRO A 83 -0.48 12.81 3.86
N LEU A 84 -0.44 14.11 4.17
CA LEU A 84 -1.39 14.76 5.07
C LEU A 84 -2.58 15.43 4.36
N TYR A 85 -2.76 15.26 3.04
CA TYR A 85 -3.82 15.99 2.32
C TYR A 85 -5.23 15.68 2.78
N ALA A 86 -5.53 14.40 3.02
CA ALA A 86 -6.85 13.99 3.47
C ALA A 86 -7.07 14.41 4.93
N LEU A 87 -6.01 14.36 5.73
CA LEU A 87 -6.03 14.83 7.11
C LEU A 87 -6.29 16.33 7.20
N ALA A 88 -5.75 17.14 6.28
CA ALA A 88 -5.97 18.59 6.25
C ALA A 88 -7.45 18.92 6.02
N ALA A 89 -8.13 18.18 5.14
CA ALA A 89 -9.56 18.30 4.92
C ALA A 89 -10.36 17.93 6.18
N LEU A 90 -10.04 16.79 6.81
CA LEU A 90 -10.73 16.32 8.02
C LEU A 90 -10.54 17.26 9.21
N SER A 91 -9.30 17.69 9.44
CA SER A 91 -8.91 18.55 10.58
C SER A 91 -9.69 19.86 10.60
N ARG A 92 -9.91 20.46 9.44
CA ARG A 92 -10.68 21.70 9.36
C ARG A 92 -12.14 21.53 9.79
N ARG A 93 -12.74 20.38 9.48
CA ARG A 93 -14.10 20.03 9.92
C ARG A 93 -14.16 19.73 11.42
N LEU A 94 -13.03 19.35 12.01
CA LEU A 94 -12.88 19.10 13.44
C LEU A 94 -12.32 20.31 14.21
N ALA A 95 -12.11 21.47 13.58
CA ALA A 95 -11.40 22.60 14.19
C ALA A 95 -12.02 23.12 15.50
N SER A 96 -13.31 22.85 15.75
CA SER A 96 -14.00 23.22 17.00
C SER A 96 -13.68 22.30 18.19
N ARG A 97 -13.02 21.16 17.96
CA ARG A 97 -12.68 20.17 18.99
C ARG A 97 -11.22 19.73 18.86
N ARG A 98 -10.49 19.61 19.97
CA ARG A 98 -9.18 18.95 19.96
C ARG A 98 -9.32 17.50 19.50
N ALA A 99 -8.41 17.07 18.63
CA ALA A 99 -8.32 15.72 18.13
C ALA A 99 -6.84 15.32 18.09
N THR A 100 -6.55 14.10 18.52
CA THR A 100 -5.22 13.48 18.35
C THR A 100 -5.30 12.49 17.21
N PHE A 101 -4.41 12.65 16.23
CA PHE A 101 -4.33 11.80 15.06
C PHE A 101 -3.09 10.92 15.16
N LEU A 102 -3.33 9.61 15.26
CA LEU A 102 -2.31 8.58 15.14
C LEU A 102 -2.15 8.26 13.66
N LEU A 103 -1.05 8.71 13.06
CA LEU A 103 -0.80 8.66 11.63
C LEU A 103 0.03 7.44 11.28
N MET A 104 -0.58 6.46 10.63
CA MET A 104 0.06 5.21 10.23
C MET A 104 0.55 5.30 8.78
N PRO A 105 1.86 5.30 8.49
CA PRO A 105 2.36 5.30 7.13
C PRO A 105 2.03 3.96 6.44
N ASN A 106 1.21 4.01 5.40
CA ASN A 106 0.90 2.86 4.54
C ASN A 106 1.92 2.67 3.40
N TRP A 107 2.87 3.59 3.29
CA TRP A 107 3.99 3.59 2.37
C TRP A 107 5.15 4.30 3.04
N THR A 108 6.39 3.95 2.68
CA THR A 108 7.54 4.53 3.36
C THR A 108 7.59 6.06 3.25
N LEU A 109 7.95 6.66 4.37
CA LEU A 109 8.24 8.08 4.49
C LEU A 109 9.70 8.41 4.17
N GLU A 110 10.58 7.41 4.00
CA GLU A 110 12.03 7.54 3.70
C GLU A 110 12.28 8.02 2.26
N ARG A 111 11.70 9.17 1.91
CA ARG A 111 11.79 9.81 0.60
C ARG A 111 12.00 11.31 0.85
N PRO A 112 13.16 11.89 0.50
CA PRO A 112 13.49 13.28 0.84
C PRO A 112 12.39 14.28 0.47
N ALA A 113 11.87 14.21 -0.76
CA ALA A 113 10.80 15.09 -1.22
C ALA A 113 9.47 14.96 -0.42
N VAL A 114 9.22 13.80 0.18
CA VAL A 114 8.04 13.56 1.04
C VAL A 114 8.28 14.13 2.42
N ILE A 115 9.47 13.95 3.00
CA ILE A 115 9.84 14.55 4.28
C ILE A 115 9.80 16.09 4.21
N ASP A 116 10.35 16.68 3.16
CA ASP A 116 10.27 18.14 2.92
C ASP A 116 8.81 18.61 2.82
N GLN A 117 7.95 17.82 2.16
CA GLN A 117 6.54 18.15 2.04
C GLN A 117 5.80 18.02 3.37
N ILE A 118 6.13 17.02 4.19
CA ILE A 118 5.58 16.86 5.54
C ILE A 118 5.97 18.06 6.41
N GLY A 119 7.22 18.51 6.38
CA GLY A 119 7.62 19.72 7.13
C GLY A 119 6.78 20.94 6.78
N ARG A 120 6.52 21.18 5.48
CA ARG A 120 5.62 22.25 5.02
C ARG A 120 4.18 22.06 5.48
N ASP A 121 3.67 20.83 5.41
CA ASP A 121 2.30 20.52 5.82
C ASP A 121 2.15 20.66 7.35
N LEU A 122 3.15 20.28 8.16
CA LEU A 122 3.17 20.47 9.61
C LEU A 122 3.13 21.94 10.01
N ALA A 123 3.90 22.80 9.32
CA ALA A 123 3.81 24.24 9.53
C ALA A 123 2.40 24.78 9.22
N TRP A 124 1.74 24.23 8.20
CA TRP A 124 0.34 24.56 7.91
C TRP A 124 -0.60 24.10 9.03
N PHE A 125 -0.44 22.89 9.57
CA PHE A 125 -1.27 22.40 10.69
C PHE A 125 -1.10 23.25 11.95
N ALA A 126 0.14 23.61 12.28
CA ALA A 126 0.43 24.47 13.42
C ALA A 126 -0.27 25.83 13.32
N TRP A 127 -0.43 26.37 12.11
CA TRP A 127 -1.12 27.63 11.86
C TRP A 127 -2.65 27.48 11.74
N ALA A 128 -3.13 26.52 10.93
CA ALA A 128 -4.55 26.39 10.57
C ALA A 128 -5.37 25.59 11.60
N CYS A 129 -4.73 24.65 12.28
CA CYS A 129 -5.38 23.70 13.18
C CYS A 129 -4.55 23.48 14.48
N PRO A 130 -4.22 24.54 15.23
CA PRO A 130 -3.25 24.48 16.33
C PRO A 130 -3.67 23.59 17.50
N ASN A 131 -4.97 23.28 17.62
CA ASN A 131 -5.50 22.45 18.71
C ASN A 131 -5.38 20.95 18.44
N HIS A 132 -4.96 20.55 17.24
CA HIS A 132 -4.80 19.14 16.88
C HIS A 132 -3.39 18.66 17.17
N GLU A 133 -3.30 17.38 17.52
CA GLU A 133 -2.04 16.70 17.77
C GLU A 133 -1.84 15.63 16.71
N LEU A 134 -0.69 15.63 16.05
CA LEU A 134 -0.34 14.69 15.00
C LEU A 134 0.83 13.83 15.49
N ILE A 135 0.63 12.52 15.60
CA ILE A 135 1.65 11.57 16.05
C ILE A 135 1.88 10.55 14.93
N PHE A 136 3.07 10.52 14.36
CA PHE A 136 3.44 9.55 13.34
C PHE A 136 3.86 8.23 13.99
N LEU A 137 3.21 7.13 13.58
CA LEU A 137 3.52 5.77 13.97
C LEU A 137 4.43 5.15 12.89
N CYS A 138 5.71 5.50 12.96
CA CYS A 138 6.70 5.19 11.92
C CYS A 138 7.03 3.70 11.85
N ASN A 139 7.17 3.18 10.62
CA ASN A 139 7.45 1.77 10.38
C ASN A 139 8.91 1.40 10.62
N THR A 140 9.80 2.38 10.60
CA THR A 140 11.23 2.20 10.89
C THR A 140 11.71 3.31 11.83
N GLU A 141 12.84 3.05 12.48
CA GLU A 141 13.53 4.06 13.27
C GLU A 141 14.03 5.23 12.41
N GLU A 142 14.38 4.96 11.15
CA GLU A 142 14.78 5.99 10.19
C GLU A 142 13.61 6.92 9.82
N GLU A 143 12.41 6.38 9.58
CA GLU A 143 11.21 7.20 9.41
C GLU A 143 10.95 8.09 10.63
N ARG A 144 11.10 7.53 11.84
CA ARG A 144 10.95 8.29 13.09
C ARG A 144 11.94 9.46 13.15
N ARG A 145 13.21 9.19 12.84
CA ARG A 145 14.29 10.19 12.82
C ARG A 145 14.02 11.29 11.78
N LEU A 146 13.61 10.90 10.57
CA LEU A 146 13.31 11.84 9.49
C LEU A 146 12.12 12.75 9.82
N ILE A 147 11.06 12.20 10.40
CA ILE A 147 9.90 13.00 10.80
C ILE A 147 10.25 13.95 11.95
N ALA A 148 11.00 13.49 12.95
CA ALA A 148 11.50 14.34 14.01
C ALA A 148 12.37 15.49 13.47
N SER A 149 13.17 15.24 12.43
CA SER A 149 14.04 16.26 11.82
C SER A 149 13.30 17.43 11.17
N VAL A 150 12.03 17.24 10.82
CA VAL A 150 11.16 18.30 10.27
C VAL A 150 10.14 18.82 11.30
N GLY A 151 10.35 18.54 12.59
CA GLY A 151 9.53 19.03 13.69
C GLY A 151 8.25 18.23 13.94
N GLY A 152 8.12 17.02 13.37
CA GLY A 152 6.99 16.14 13.64
C GLY A 152 7.14 15.34 14.94
N ASN A 153 6.03 15.05 15.60
CA ASN A 153 6.00 14.09 16.71
C ASN A 153 5.92 12.66 16.13
N ALA A 154 6.89 11.81 16.45
CA ALA A 154 7.00 10.48 15.87
C ALA A 154 7.43 9.42 16.88
N ILE A 155 6.81 8.26 16.78
CA ILE A 155 7.08 7.06 17.56
C ILE A 155 7.39 5.93 16.57
N PHE A 156 8.41 5.13 16.85
CA PHE A 156 8.63 3.89 16.12
C PHE A 156 7.59 2.86 16.55
N SER A 157 6.64 2.57 15.66
CA SER A 157 5.51 1.69 15.90
C SER A 157 5.08 1.12 14.55
N ASN A 158 5.66 -0.03 14.21
CA ASN A 158 5.49 -0.65 12.91
C ASN A 158 4.06 -1.16 12.71
N HIS A 159 3.40 -0.77 11.62
CA HIS A 159 1.98 -1.07 11.46
C HIS A 159 1.63 -2.56 11.40
N ASN A 160 2.61 -3.43 11.17
CA ASN A 160 2.40 -4.87 11.17
C ASN A 160 1.98 -5.40 12.55
N LEU A 161 2.19 -4.64 13.64
CA LEU A 161 1.65 -4.97 14.97
C LEU A 161 0.11 -5.06 15.00
N MET A 162 -0.57 -4.50 13.99
CA MET A 162 -2.03 -4.47 13.89
C MET A 162 -2.62 -5.66 13.11
N ILE A 163 -1.79 -6.60 12.63
CA ILE A 163 -2.28 -7.80 11.95
C ILE A 163 -2.90 -8.76 12.97
N SER A 164 -4.07 -9.29 12.64
CA SER A 164 -4.83 -10.17 13.53
C SER A 164 -4.28 -11.60 13.53
N GLU A 165 -3.82 -12.03 14.69
CA GLU A 165 -3.40 -13.40 15.00
C GLU A 165 -4.57 -14.40 15.10
N ASP A 166 -5.81 -13.93 15.25
CA ASP A 166 -7.00 -14.79 15.19
C ASP A 166 -7.27 -15.30 13.77
N ILE A 167 -6.96 -14.47 12.77
CA ILE A 167 -7.16 -14.74 11.35
C ILE A 167 -5.95 -15.46 10.77
N PHE A 168 -4.77 -14.84 10.88
CA PHE A 168 -3.54 -15.36 10.32
C PHE A 168 -2.87 -16.26 11.34
N ARG A 169 -2.85 -17.56 11.04
CA ARG A 169 -2.33 -18.61 11.92
C ARG A 169 -2.09 -19.88 11.12
N PRO A 170 -1.20 -20.79 11.58
CA PRO A 170 -1.04 -22.09 10.96
C PRO A 170 -2.35 -22.87 10.99
N LEU A 171 -2.64 -23.58 9.92
CA LEU A 171 -3.79 -24.46 9.75
C LEU A 171 -3.28 -25.90 9.61
N PRO A 172 -3.23 -26.70 10.69
CA PRO A 172 -2.58 -28.01 10.71
C PRO A 172 -3.12 -29.02 9.68
N ASP A 173 -4.38 -28.87 9.29
CA ASP A 173 -5.07 -29.77 8.36
C ASP A 173 -4.93 -29.35 6.88
N VAL A 174 -4.17 -28.29 6.59
CA VAL A 174 -3.94 -27.82 5.21
C VAL A 174 -2.58 -28.31 4.73
N SER A 175 -2.57 -29.05 3.61
CA SER A 175 -1.34 -29.55 3.00
C SER A 175 -0.69 -28.50 2.09
N VAL A 176 0.65 -28.48 2.08
CA VAL A 176 1.41 -27.66 1.13
C VAL A 176 1.25 -28.18 -0.30
N GLU A 177 0.74 -27.33 -1.18
CA GLU A 177 0.50 -27.58 -2.61
C GLU A 177 1.46 -26.77 -3.51
N TYR A 178 1.92 -25.61 -3.04
CA TYR A 178 2.74 -24.65 -3.80
C TYR A 178 4.13 -24.49 -3.19
N ASP A 179 5.12 -24.28 -4.03
CA ASP A 179 6.49 -23.98 -3.60
C ASP A 179 6.56 -22.59 -2.95
N ALA A 180 5.72 -21.65 -3.41
CA ALA A 180 5.63 -20.32 -2.85
C ALA A 180 4.25 -19.67 -3.05
N VAL A 181 3.94 -18.70 -2.19
CA VAL A 181 2.84 -17.75 -2.37
C VAL A 181 3.37 -16.34 -2.56
N TYR A 182 2.79 -15.60 -3.50
CA TYR A 182 3.01 -14.16 -3.62
C TYR A 182 1.72 -13.36 -3.49
N ASN A 183 1.57 -12.63 -2.38
CA ASN A 183 0.52 -11.64 -2.18
C ASN A 183 1.04 -10.27 -2.65
N GLY A 184 0.68 -9.94 -3.89
CA GLY A 184 1.12 -8.74 -4.57
C GLY A 184 0.03 -8.17 -5.44
N ARG A 185 -0.42 -6.96 -5.12
CA ARG A 185 -1.28 -6.16 -6.01
C ARG A 185 -0.67 -6.03 -7.41
N ILE A 186 -1.52 -5.79 -8.41
CA ILE A 186 -1.10 -5.50 -9.79
C ILE A 186 -0.47 -4.10 -9.79
N SER A 187 0.86 -4.05 -9.69
CA SER A 187 1.63 -2.81 -9.61
C SER A 187 3.06 -3.02 -10.06
N HIS A 188 3.64 -2.00 -10.69
CA HIS A 188 5.02 -2.04 -11.18
C HIS A 188 6.08 -2.12 -10.07
N THR A 189 5.68 -1.78 -8.85
CA THR A 189 6.55 -1.81 -7.66
C THR A 189 6.73 -3.23 -7.11
N LYS A 190 5.87 -4.16 -7.51
CA LYS A 190 5.81 -5.52 -6.95
C LYS A 190 6.79 -6.49 -7.59
N ARG A 191 7.43 -6.18 -8.72
CA ARG A 191 8.50 -7.01 -9.31
C ARG A 191 8.08 -8.48 -9.49
N HIS A 192 6.88 -8.70 -10.03
CA HIS A 192 6.30 -10.04 -10.17
C HIS A 192 7.17 -10.99 -11.00
N TYR A 193 7.90 -10.44 -11.97
CA TYR A 193 8.84 -11.21 -12.81
C TYR A 193 9.92 -11.98 -12.03
N LEU A 194 10.28 -11.54 -10.81
CA LEU A 194 11.30 -12.22 -10.00
C LEU A 194 10.87 -13.61 -9.52
N ALA A 195 9.58 -13.94 -9.61
CA ALA A 195 9.04 -15.22 -9.18
C ALA A 195 8.72 -16.17 -10.35
N PHE A 196 9.00 -15.79 -11.60
CA PHE A 196 8.52 -16.53 -12.77
C PHE A 196 9.17 -17.90 -12.98
N GLU A 197 10.34 -18.14 -12.37
CA GLU A 197 11.05 -19.42 -12.46
C GLU A 197 10.63 -20.42 -11.37
N ILE A 198 9.75 -20.02 -10.44
CA ILE A 198 9.20 -20.93 -9.43
C ILE A 198 8.20 -21.86 -10.11
N GLU A 199 8.32 -23.17 -9.92
CA GLU A 199 7.50 -24.15 -10.65
C GLU A 199 6.01 -24.07 -10.25
N ARG A 200 5.70 -24.14 -8.94
CA ARG A 200 4.34 -24.07 -8.39
C ARG A 200 4.16 -22.81 -7.56
N LEU A 201 3.73 -21.73 -8.19
CA LEU A 201 3.48 -20.44 -7.54
C LEU A 201 1.98 -20.13 -7.46
N VAL A 202 1.50 -19.79 -6.27
CA VAL A 202 0.15 -19.22 -6.09
C VAL A 202 0.23 -17.70 -5.89
N HIS A 203 -0.57 -16.97 -6.65
CA HIS A 203 -0.67 -15.52 -6.59
C HIS A 203 -1.97 -15.10 -5.89
N VAL A 204 -1.83 -14.26 -4.87
CA VAL A 204 -2.91 -13.43 -4.34
C VAL A 204 -2.72 -12.03 -4.91
N THR A 205 -3.65 -11.57 -5.75
CA THR A 205 -3.49 -10.33 -6.51
C THR A 205 -4.78 -9.54 -6.60
N SER A 206 -4.65 -8.23 -6.72
CA SER A 206 -5.79 -7.31 -6.83
C SER A 206 -5.41 -6.08 -7.67
N SER A 207 -6.38 -5.54 -8.39
CA SER A 207 -6.19 -4.28 -9.12
C SER A 207 -6.35 -3.10 -8.17
N ILE A 208 -5.44 -2.13 -8.30
CA ILE A 208 -5.53 -0.80 -7.67
C ILE A 208 -5.81 0.31 -8.69
N GLY A 209 -6.20 -0.05 -9.91
CA GLY A 209 -6.45 0.89 -11.01
C GLY A 209 -5.19 1.56 -11.58
N GLU A 210 -4.01 1.07 -11.20
CA GLU A 210 -2.73 1.49 -11.77
C GLU A 210 -2.68 1.18 -13.27
N LEU A 211 -3.04 -0.04 -13.65
CA LEU A 211 -3.30 -0.40 -15.03
C LEU A 211 -4.78 -0.17 -15.37
N PRO A 212 -5.11 0.13 -16.64
CA PRO A 212 -6.50 0.02 -17.09
C PRO A 212 -6.97 -1.45 -17.06
N PRO A 213 -8.28 -1.74 -17.05
CA PRO A 213 -8.79 -3.12 -16.96
C PRO A 213 -8.25 -4.07 -18.04
N ALA A 214 -8.01 -3.58 -19.26
CA ALA A 214 -7.38 -4.38 -20.31
C ALA A 214 -5.92 -4.76 -20.01
N GLY A 215 -5.22 -3.90 -19.27
CA GLY A 215 -3.87 -4.15 -18.74
C GLY A 215 -3.89 -5.15 -17.59
N ASP A 216 -4.83 -5.04 -16.64
CA ASP A 216 -5.00 -6.02 -15.56
C ASP A 216 -5.25 -7.43 -16.12
N ARG A 217 -6.16 -7.55 -17.09
CA ARG A 217 -6.39 -8.84 -17.79
C ARG A 217 -5.14 -9.37 -18.48
N ALA A 218 -4.32 -8.49 -19.06
CA ALA A 218 -3.09 -8.90 -19.72
C ALA A 218 -2.03 -9.37 -18.72
N PHE A 219 -1.93 -8.68 -17.58
CA PHE A 219 -1.10 -9.07 -16.46
C PHE A 219 -1.50 -10.45 -15.90
N ILE A 220 -2.78 -10.67 -15.60
CA ILE A 220 -3.29 -11.96 -15.09
C ILE A 220 -2.96 -13.10 -16.07
N ARG A 221 -3.25 -12.91 -17.37
CA ARG A 221 -2.90 -13.90 -18.39
C ARG A 221 -1.41 -14.19 -18.46
N ARG A 222 -0.55 -13.17 -18.27
CA ARG A 222 0.90 -13.36 -18.26
C ARG A 222 1.35 -14.22 -17.09
N LEU A 223 0.80 -14.00 -15.89
CA LEU A 223 1.10 -14.82 -14.72
C LEU A 223 0.74 -16.29 -14.96
N GLN A 224 -0.46 -16.54 -15.48
CA GLN A 224 -0.95 -17.89 -15.81
C GLN A 224 -0.15 -18.56 -16.94
N ALA A 225 0.43 -17.78 -17.85
CA ALA A 225 1.21 -18.30 -18.96
C ALA A 225 2.66 -18.65 -18.60
N GLN A 226 3.16 -18.29 -17.40
CA GLN A 226 4.54 -18.60 -16.99
C GLN A 226 4.72 -20.10 -16.73
N SER A 227 3.75 -20.74 -16.08
CA SER A 227 3.77 -22.17 -15.80
C SER A 227 2.32 -22.68 -15.72
N PRO A 228 2.02 -23.88 -16.25
CA PRO A 228 0.71 -24.50 -16.10
C PRO A 228 0.37 -24.84 -14.64
N LEU A 229 1.36 -24.83 -13.73
CA LEU A 229 1.21 -25.07 -12.30
C LEU A 229 1.07 -23.78 -11.49
N HIS A 230 1.14 -22.61 -12.14
CA HIS A 230 0.80 -21.36 -11.48
C HIS A 230 -0.70 -21.22 -11.27
N ARG A 231 -1.08 -20.62 -10.14
CA ARG A 231 -2.48 -20.37 -9.81
C ARG A 231 -2.71 -18.91 -9.42
N ILE A 232 -3.83 -18.35 -9.86
CA ILE A 232 -4.39 -17.14 -9.26
C ILE A 232 -5.40 -17.61 -8.20
N ALA A 233 -5.15 -17.31 -6.93
CA ALA A 233 -6.03 -17.71 -5.83
C ALA A 233 -7.36 -16.95 -5.85
N ASN A 234 -7.32 -15.67 -6.27
CA ASN A 234 -8.51 -14.84 -6.35
C ASN A 234 -9.52 -15.42 -7.35
N PRO A 235 -10.83 -15.38 -7.04
CA PRO A 235 -11.85 -15.71 -8.03
C PRO A 235 -11.73 -14.75 -9.23
N LEU A 236 -11.83 -15.29 -10.44
CA LEU A 236 -11.79 -14.48 -11.66
C LEU A 236 -13.19 -14.16 -12.13
N VAL A 237 -13.50 -12.87 -12.26
CA VAL A 237 -14.74 -12.36 -12.86
C VAL A 237 -14.36 -11.49 -14.05
N ASP A 238 -14.80 -11.83 -15.26
CA ASP A 238 -14.40 -11.17 -16.51
C ASP A 238 -12.87 -11.05 -16.68
N ASP A 239 -12.15 -12.13 -16.36
CA ASP A 239 -10.68 -12.23 -16.32
C ASP A 239 -9.99 -11.23 -15.37
N LEU A 240 -10.71 -10.67 -14.39
CA LEU A 240 -10.18 -9.79 -13.37
C LEU A 240 -10.18 -10.48 -12.01
N ALA A 241 -9.14 -10.23 -11.22
CA ALA A 241 -9.03 -10.76 -9.87
C ALA A 241 -10.06 -10.11 -8.95
N GLY A 242 -10.96 -10.94 -8.40
CA GLY A 242 -11.89 -10.59 -7.35
C GLY A 242 -11.21 -10.47 -5.98
N ARG A 243 -12.00 -10.20 -4.94
CA ARG A 243 -11.51 -10.11 -3.56
C ARG A 243 -11.50 -11.48 -2.91
N LEU A 244 -10.52 -11.69 -2.04
CA LEU A 244 -10.51 -12.74 -1.04
C LEU A 244 -10.73 -12.07 0.34
N SER A 245 -11.41 -12.77 1.24
CA SER A 245 -11.46 -12.41 2.65
C SER A 245 -10.09 -12.67 3.31
N PRO A 246 -9.80 -12.09 4.47
CA PRO A 246 -8.60 -12.40 5.23
C PRO A 246 -8.44 -13.89 5.55
N ASP A 247 -9.53 -14.58 5.92
CA ASP A 247 -9.52 -16.03 6.17
C ASP A 247 -9.18 -16.84 4.91
N GLU A 248 -9.74 -16.47 3.76
CA GLU A 248 -9.42 -17.11 2.48
C GLU A 248 -7.95 -16.88 2.10
N VAL A 249 -7.41 -15.69 2.37
CA VAL A 249 -5.99 -15.40 2.18
C VAL A 249 -5.12 -16.26 3.11
N ASN A 250 -5.47 -16.39 4.39
CA ASN A 250 -4.74 -17.25 5.33
C ASN A 250 -4.77 -18.72 4.87
N HIS A 251 -5.91 -19.21 4.38
CA HIS A 251 -6.00 -20.55 3.82
C HIS A 251 -5.03 -20.76 2.65
N VAL A 252 -4.96 -19.81 1.71
CA VAL A 252 -4.01 -19.85 0.59
C VAL A 252 -2.56 -19.85 1.07
N TYR A 253 -2.23 -19.08 2.12
CA TYR A 253 -0.89 -19.08 2.69
C TYR A 253 -0.50 -20.46 3.20
N ASN A 254 -1.40 -21.13 3.92
CA ASN A 254 -1.14 -22.46 4.47
C ASN A 254 -0.99 -23.56 3.39
N GLN A 255 -1.31 -23.28 2.13
CA GLN A 255 -1.04 -24.16 1.00
C GLN A 255 0.35 -23.96 0.38
N ALA A 256 1.18 -23.02 0.87
CA ALA A 256 2.49 -22.70 0.30
C ALA A 256 3.65 -22.99 1.26
N ALA A 257 4.80 -23.37 0.72
CA ALA A 257 5.99 -23.63 1.53
C ALA A 257 6.68 -22.35 2.03
N VAL A 258 6.65 -21.26 1.25
CA VAL A 258 7.25 -19.97 1.61
C VAL A 258 6.40 -18.79 1.15
N GLY A 259 6.50 -17.65 1.86
CA GLY A 259 5.94 -16.36 1.43
C GLY A 259 6.96 -15.49 0.73
N LEU A 260 6.58 -14.82 -0.36
CA LEU A 260 7.50 -13.97 -1.15
C LEU A 260 7.35 -12.48 -0.85
N CYS A 261 8.47 -11.82 -0.54
CA CYS A 261 8.58 -10.39 -0.32
C CYS A 261 9.48 -9.74 -1.39
N LEU A 262 8.89 -9.42 -2.54
CA LEU A 262 9.67 -9.09 -3.73
C LEU A 262 9.78 -7.61 -4.05
N SER A 263 9.00 -6.70 -3.47
CA SER A 263 9.08 -5.26 -3.74
C SER A 263 10.36 -4.61 -3.18
N ALA A 264 10.89 -3.58 -3.87
CA ALA A 264 12.10 -2.87 -3.44
C ALA A 264 11.82 -1.79 -2.39
N VAL A 265 10.64 -1.18 -2.49
CA VAL A 265 10.21 -0.07 -1.65
C VAL A 265 8.72 -0.22 -1.41
N GLU A 266 8.30 -0.21 -0.14
CA GLU A 266 6.90 -0.30 0.32
C GLU A 266 6.73 0.55 1.58
N GLY A 267 5.72 0.28 2.41
CA GLY A 267 5.81 0.47 3.87
C GLY A 267 6.26 -0.82 4.56
N ALA A 268 5.72 -1.14 5.74
CA ALA A 268 6.06 -2.38 6.44
C ALA A 268 5.47 -3.66 5.82
N MET A 269 4.66 -3.55 4.77
CA MET A 269 4.13 -4.68 4.00
C MET A 269 3.39 -5.71 4.87
N TYR A 270 2.08 -5.54 5.03
CA TYR A 270 1.22 -6.45 5.79
C TYR A 270 1.48 -7.93 5.51
N SER A 271 1.58 -8.32 4.23
CA SER A 271 1.79 -9.73 3.86
C SER A 271 3.03 -10.35 4.49
N SER A 272 4.09 -9.58 4.80
CA SER A 272 5.25 -10.11 5.52
C SER A 272 4.87 -10.62 6.90
N MET A 273 4.12 -9.86 7.69
CA MET A 273 3.65 -10.29 9.00
C MET A 273 2.57 -11.36 8.88
N GLU A 274 1.67 -11.25 7.91
CA GLU A 274 0.65 -12.28 7.69
C GLU A 274 1.30 -13.64 7.39
N TYR A 275 2.41 -13.69 6.62
CA TYR A 275 3.17 -14.92 6.38
C TYR A 275 3.77 -15.49 7.67
N LEU A 276 4.45 -14.64 8.47
CA LEU A 276 5.03 -15.07 9.74
C LEU A 276 3.97 -15.67 10.68
N LEU A 277 2.84 -14.98 10.83
CA LEU A 277 1.73 -15.44 11.66
C LEU A 277 1.10 -16.72 11.12
N ALA A 278 0.97 -16.86 9.80
CA ALA A 278 0.51 -18.10 9.16
C ALA A 278 1.54 -19.27 9.26
N GLY A 279 2.74 -19.02 9.82
CA GLY A 279 3.78 -20.03 10.00
C GLY A 279 4.69 -20.24 8.78
N LEU A 280 4.64 -19.32 7.81
CA LEU A 280 5.45 -19.41 6.60
C LEU A 280 6.82 -18.74 6.80
N PRO A 281 7.93 -19.41 6.45
CA PRO A 281 9.20 -18.72 6.23
C PRO A 281 9.07 -17.75 5.05
N ILE A 282 9.91 -16.72 5.05
CA ILE A 282 9.86 -15.64 4.05
C ILE A 282 11.12 -15.63 3.21
N VAL A 283 10.92 -15.56 1.89
CA VAL A 283 11.99 -15.21 0.94
C VAL A 283 11.81 -13.74 0.57
N SER A 284 12.75 -12.91 1.01
CA SER A 284 12.72 -11.46 0.81
C SER A 284 13.88 -11.00 -0.06
N THR A 285 13.63 -9.95 -0.84
CA THR A 285 14.68 -9.15 -1.49
C THR A 285 15.11 -8.00 -0.57
N PRO A 286 16.27 -7.35 -0.77
CA PRO A 286 16.56 -6.10 -0.08
C PRO A 286 15.46 -5.06 -0.34
N SER A 287 15.07 -4.33 0.71
CA SER A 287 13.97 -3.35 0.64
C SER A 287 14.06 -2.20 1.63
N ILE A 288 13.30 -1.14 1.36
CA ILE A 288 13.04 -0.01 2.26
C ILE A 288 11.57 -0.05 2.71
N GLY A 289 11.31 0.27 3.99
CA GLY A 289 9.96 0.52 4.51
C GLY A 289 9.59 -0.24 5.78
N GLY A 290 10.45 -1.13 6.28
CA GLY A 290 10.30 -1.75 7.61
C GLY A 290 9.59 -3.10 7.64
N ARG A 291 9.53 -3.84 6.52
CA ARG A 291 8.99 -5.21 6.54
C ARG A 291 9.86 -6.19 7.34
N ASP A 292 11.14 -5.89 7.40
CA ASP A 292 12.22 -6.61 8.06
C ASP A 292 12.31 -6.38 9.56
N VAL A 293 11.53 -5.45 10.12
CA VAL A 293 11.51 -5.15 11.57
C VAL A 293 11.27 -6.38 12.45
N TYR A 294 10.50 -7.35 11.95
CA TYR A 294 10.17 -8.58 12.66
C TYR A 294 10.94 -9.80 12.15
N PHE A 295 11.85 -9.61 11.20
CA PHE A 295 12.69 -10.70 10.71
C PHE A 295 13.83 -10.96 11.69
N HIS A 296 14.30 -12.20 11.73
CA HIS A 296 15.42 -12.55 12.59
C HIS A 296 16.72 -11.94 12.02
N PRO A 297 17.55 -11.26 12.84
CA PRO A 297 18.74 -10.52 12.37
C PRO A 297 19.72 -11.36 11.53
N ASP A 298 19.86 -12.65 11.82
CA ASP A 298 20.78 -13.54 11.10
C ASP A 298 20.40 -13.82 9.64
N TYR A 299 19.19 -13.42 9.22
CA TYR A 299 18.65 -13.72 7.89
C TYR A 299 18.36 -12.45 7.07
N CYS A 300 18.79 -11.27 7.52
CA CYS A 300 18.47 -9.95 6.91
C CYS A 300 19.64 -8.97 6.88
#